data_AF-A0A961D4N0-F1
#
_entry.id   AF-A0A961D4N0-F1
#
_cell.length_a   1.000
_cell.length_b   1.000
_cell.length_c   1.000
_cell.angle_alpha   90.00
_cell.angle_beta   90.00
_cell.angle_gamma   90.00
#
_symmetry.space_group_name_H-M   'P 1'
#
loop_
_entity.id
_entity.type
_entity.pdbx_description
1 polymer ?
#
loop_
_entity_poly.entity_id
_entity_poly.type
_entity_poly.pdbx_seq_one_letter_code
_entity_poly.pdbx_strand_id
1 'polypeptide(L)'
;MKLAILSRAPQAYSTQRLRAAAEQRGHRALVLNTLRFAIDLSDNDQPDLRYRGKQLSDYDAVLPRIGNSITYFGTAVVRQFEQMDV
;
A
#
# COMPACT_ATOMS: atom_id res chain seq x y z
N MET A 1 -10.21 -4.60 10.65
CA MET A 1 -9.19 -4.80 9.62
C MET A 1 -8.35 -3.55 9.46
N LYS A 2 -7.03 -3.70 9.27
CA LYS A 2 -6.09 -2.67 8.83
C LYS A 2 -5.99 -2.73 7.31
N LEU A 3 -6.44 -1.68 6.66
CA LEU A 3 -6.45 -1.54 5.21
C LEU A 3 -5.37 -0.53 4.79
N ALA A 4 -4.59 -0.89 3.78
CA ALA A 4 -3.63 0.01 3.15
C ALA A 4 -4.19 0.54 1.82
N ILE A 5 -4.34 1.86 1.68
CA ILE A 5 -4.72 2.49 0.40
C ILE A 5 -3.46 3.04 -0.26
N LEU A 6 -3.04 2.41 -1.36
CA LEU A 6 -1.85 2.80 -2.11
C LEU A 6 -2.18 3.95 -3.05
N SER A 7 -1.86 5.19 -2.64
CA SER A 7 -2.19 6.38 -3.43
C SER A 7 -1.16 7.49 -3.23
N ARG A 8 -0.79 8.16 -4.32
CA ARG A 8 0.03 9.39 -4.26
C ARG A 8 -0.79 10.65 -3.98
N ALA A 9 -2.12 10.57 -4.07
CA ALA A 9 -3.02 11.71 -3.89
C ALA A 9 -3.95 11.46 -2.70
N PRO A 10 -3.45 11.60 -1.45
CA PRO A 10 -4.26 11.38 -0.24
C PRO A 10 -5.41 12.38 -0.12
N GLN A 11 -5.26 13.58 -0.69
CA GLN A 11 -6.28 14.63 -0.67
C GLN A 11 -7.28 14.54 -1.83
N ALA A 12 -7.10 13.61 -2.77
CA ALA A 12 -8.07 13.44 -3.83
C ALA A 12 -9.39 12.89 -3.27
N TYR A 13 -10.51 13.42 -3.76
CA TYR A 13 -11.85 13.05 -3.32
C TYR A 13 -12.06 11.52 -3.27
N SER A 14 -11.66 10.80 -4.32
CA SER A 14 -11.79 9.34 -4.38
C SER A 14 -11.03 8.64 -3.24
N THR A 15 -9.79 9.06 -2.95
CA THR A 15 -8.97 8.47 -1.87
C THR A 15 -9.60 8.73 -0.51
N GLN A 16 -10.07 9.96 -0.28
CA GLN A 16 -10.76 10.33 0.96
C GLN A 16 -12.08 9.56 1.14
N ARG A 17 -12.86 9.39 0.07
CA ARG A 17 -14.12 8.62 0.10
C ARG A 17 -13.89 7.15 0.41
N LEU A 18 -12.85 6.54 -0.16
CA LEU A 18 -12.47 5.15 0.14
C LEU A 18 -12.08 4.99 1.60
N ARG A 19 -11.24 5.91 2.11
CA ARG A 19 -10.86 5.93 3.53
C ARG A 19 -12.08 6.08 4.43
N ALA A 20 -12.94 7.06 4.16
CA ALA A 20 -14.14 7.31 4.96
C ALA A 20 -15.11 6.11 4.93
N ALA A 21 -15.28 5.46 3.77
CA ALA A 21 -16.14 4.29 3.64
C ALA A 21 -15.62 3.07 4.40
N ALA A 22 -14.29 2.93 4.53
CA ALA A 22 -13.64 1.92 5.36
C ALA A 22 -13.79 2.24 6.85
N GLU A 23 -13.54 3.49 7.25
CA GLU A 23 -13.70 3.96 8.64
C GLU A 23 -15.17 3.82 9.11
N GLN A 24 -16.14 4.13 8.24
CA GLN A 24 -17.58 3.92 8.52
C GLN A 24 -17.96 2.46 8.77
N ARG A 25 -17.19 1.52 8.21
CA ARG A 25 -17.38 0.07 8.44
C ARG A 25 -16.59 -0.45 9.65
N GLY A 26 -15.97 0.45 10.43
CA GLY A 26 -15.14 0.08 11.58
C GLY A 26 -13.77 -0.47 11.20
N HIS A 27 -13.29 -0.23 9.97
CA HIS A 27 -11.96 -0.62 9.54
C HIS A 27 -10.97 0.54 9.67
N ARG A 28 -9.72 0.24 9.99
CA ARG A 28 -8.64 1.22 10.05
C ARG A 28 -8.01 1.34 8.68
N ALA A 29 -8.26 2.44 7.96
CA ALA A 29 -7.68 2.68 6.64
C ALA A 29 -6.55 3.70 6.69
N LEU A 30 -5.37 3.33 6.20
CA LEU A 30 -4.20 4.20 6.09
C LEU A 30 -3.86 4.45 4.63
N VAL A 31 -3.66 5.70 4.25
CA VAL A 31 -3.21 6.05 2.90
C VAL A 31 -1.69 6.08 2.86
N LEU A 32 -1.10 5.18 2.08
CA LEU A 32 0.34 5.03 1.93
C LEU A 32 0.75 5.52 0.54
N ASN A 33 1.78 6.38 0.50
CA ASN A 33 2.30 6.86 -0.76
C ASN A 33 3.14 5.77 -1.40
N THR A 34 2.72 5.31 -2.58
CA THR A 34 3.40 4.23 -3.30
C THR A 34 4.88 4.49 -3.55
N LEU A 35 5.28 5.73 -3.82
CA LEU A 35 6.69 6.09 -4.05
C LEU A 35 7.57 6.08 -2.80
N ARG A 36 6.98 5.89 -1.62
CA ARG A 36 7.73 5.81 -0.35
C ARG A 36 8.01 4.39 0.08
N PHE A 37 7.59 3.40 -0.72
CA PHE A 37 8.00 2.03 -0.55
C PHE A 37 9.37 1.80 -1.19
N ALA A 38 10.12 0.90 -0.59
CA ALA A 38 11.33 0.31 -1.13
C ALA A 38 11.16 -1.20 -1.03
N ILE A 39 11.54 -1.91 -2.09
CA ILE A 39 11.59 -3.36 -2.09
C ILE A 39 13.01 -3.72 -1.63
N ASP A 40 13.11 -4.43 -0.52
CA ASP A 40 14.37 -4.95 -0.03
C ASP A 40 14.59 -6.35 -0.62
N LEU A 41 15.71 -6.49 -1.33
CA LEU A 41 16.13 -7.74 -1.99
C LEU A 41 17.32 -8.39 -1.26
N SER A 42 17.69 -7.88 -0.09
CA SER A 42 18.90 -8.28 0.62
C SER A 42 18.79 -9.67 1.28
N ASP A 43 17.57 -10.12 1.62
CA ASP A 43 17.34 -11.44 2.20
C ASP A 43 17.16 -12.47 1.08
N ASN A 44 18.06 -13.46 1.07
CA ASN A 44 18.29 -14.44 0.00
C ASN A 44 17.14 -15.41 -0.33
N ASP A 45 15.89 -15.16 0.10
CA ASP A 45 14.75 -16.00 -0.28
C ASP A 45 13.36 -15.34 -0.25
N GLN A 46 13.19 -14.19 0.43
CA GLN A 46 11.91 -13.49 0.47
C GLN A 46 12.12 -11.98 0.35
N PRO A 47 11.76 -11.36 -0.79
CA PRO A 47 11.76 -9.91 -0.87
C PRO A 47 10.80 -9.34 0.19
N ASP A 48 11.21 -8.29 0.89
CA ASP A 48 10.38 -7.63 1.91
C ASP A 48 10.08 -6.18 1.49
N LEU A 49 8.96 -5.64 1.96
CA LEU A 49 8.52 -4.30 1.64
C LEU A 49 8.81 -3.35 2.81
N ARG A 50 9.62 -2.31 2.55
CA ARG A 50 9.90 -1.25 3.52
C ARG A 50 9.16 0.01 3.17
N TYR A 51 8.51 0.64 4.15
CA TYR A 51 7.88 1.95 3.99
C TYR A 51 8.70 3.00 4.76
N ARG A 52 9.28 3.97 4.04
CA ARG A 52 10.15 5.01 4.62
C ARG A 52 11.29 4.45 5.48
N GLY A 53 11.90 3.36 5.04
CA GLY A 53 13.02 2.71 5.74
C GLY A 53 12.61 1.93 6.99
N LYS A 54 11.32 1.81 7.29
CA LYS A 54 10.81 0.95 8.35
C LYS A 54 10.14 -0.28 7.76
N GLN A 55 10.21 -1.39 8.48
CA GLN A 55 9.47 -2.59 8.13
C GLN A 55 7.96 -2.30 8.12
N LEU A 56 7.26 -2.89 7.18
CA LEU A 56 5.83 -2.69 7.06
C LEU A 56 5.11 -3.31 8.27
N SER A 57 4.09 -2.62 8.77
CA SER A 57 3.17 -3.21 9.76
C SER A 57 2.21 -4.17 9.07
N ASP A 58 1.67 -5.14 9.80
CA ASP A 58 0.65 -6.06 9.26
C ASP A 58 -0.58 -5.31 8.76
N TYR A 59 -0.98 -5.61 7.52
CA TYR A 59 -2.21 -5.16 6.87
C TYR A 59 -3.01 -6.39 6.45
N ASP A 60 -4.34 -6.29 6.52
CA ASP A 60 -5.23 -7.39 6.15
C ASP A 60 -5.64 -7.33 4.67
N ALA A 61 -5.57 -6.15 4.06
CA ALA A 61 -5.82 -5.97 2.64
C ALA A 61 -5.21 -4.67 2.12
N VAL A 62 -4.85 -4.68 0.83
CA VAL A 62 -4.34 -3.51 0.11
C VAL A 62 -5.30 -3.06 -1.01
N LEU A 63 -5.52 -1.75 -1.13
CA LEU A 63 -6.31 -1.14 -2.19
C LEU A 63 -5.39 -0.35 -3.15
N PRO A 64 -5.07 -0.88 -4.33
CA PRO A 64 -4.20 -0.23 -5.29
C PRO A 64 -4.90 0.92 -6.02
N ARG A 65 -4.43 2.16 -5.80
CA ARG A 65 -4.89 3.36 -6.51
C ARG A 65 -3.70 4.01 -7.23
N ILE A 66 -3.15 3.24 -8.17
CA ILE A 66 -1.92 3.55 -8.90
C ILE A 66 -2.21 4.55 -10.01
N GLY A 67 -1.45 5.64 -10.06
CA GLY A 67 -1.53 6.60 -11.16
C GLY A 67 -0.76 6.12 -12.38
N ASN A 68 -1.19 6.50 -13.58
CA ASN A 68 -0.59 6.06 -14.85
C ASN A 68 0.94 6.27 -14.93
N SER A 69 1.44 7.38 -14.36
CA SER A 69 2.88 7.70 -14.42
C SER A 69 3.77 6.81 -13.52
N ILE A 70 3.19 5.93 -12.70
CA ILE A 70 3.93 5.06 -11.78
C ILE A 70 3.48 3.60 -11.89
N THR A 71 2.82 3.23 -12.99
CA THR A 71 2.22 1.89 -13.15
C THR A 71 3.24 0.78 -12.91
N TYR A 72 4.41 0.85 -13.54
CA TYR A 72 5.45 -0.18 -13.39
C TYR A 72 5.84 -0.41 -11.93
N PHE A 73 6.21 0.67 -11.22
CA PHE A 73 6.61 0.59 -9.82
C PHE A 73 5.43 0.23 -8.90
N GLY A 74 4.25 0.81 -9.13
CA GLY A 74 3.05 0.52 -8.36
C GLY A 74 2.62 -0.93 -8.48
N THR A 75 2.68 -1.52 -9.66
CA THR A 75 2.39 -2.94 -9.87
C THR A 75 3.43 -3.84 -9.19
N ALA A 76 4.72 -3.47 -9.20
CA ALA A 76 5.74 -4.22 -8.47
C ALA A 76 5.45 -4.24 -6.96
N VAL A 77 5.08 -3.09 -6.38
CA VAL A 77 4.69 -3.00 -4.97
C VAL A 77 3.45 -3.86 -4.69
N VAL A 78 2.43 -3.84 -5.55
CA VAL A 78 1.22 -4.65 -5.37
C VAL A 78 1.54 -6.15 -5.42
N ARG A 79 2.36 -6.59 -6.38
CA ARG A 79 2.80 -7.99 -6.45
C ARG A 79 3.55 -8.44 -5.21
N GLN A 80 4.33 -7.54 -4.61
CA GLN A 80 5.02 -7.83 -3.37
C GLN A 80 4.03 -8.01 -2.20
N PHE A 81 2.98 -7.18 -2.12
CA PHE A 81 1.89 -7.41 -1.17
C PHE A 81 1.19 -8.76 -1.38
N GLU A 82 0.93 -9.14 -2.64
CA GLU A 82 0.35 -10.45 -2.98
C GLU A 82 1.26 -11.61 -2.53
N GLN A 83 2.58 -11.49 -2.70
CA GLN A 83 3.54 -12.50 -2.20
C GLN A 83 3.61 -12.58 -0.67
N MET A 84 3.22 -11.51 0.03
CA MET A 84 3.15 -11.45 1.48
C MET A 84 1.78 -11.89 2.03
N ASP A 85 0.89 -12.43 1.17
CA ASP A 85 -0.49 -12.85 1.50
C ASP A 85 -1.38 -11.70 2.06
N VAL A 86 -1.25 -10.49 1.50
CA VAL A 86 -2.03 -9.27 1.86
C VAL A 86 -2.91 -8.77 0.71
#